data_AF-A0A820IHD1-F1
#
_entry.id   AF-A0A820IHD1-F1
#
_cell.length_a   1.000
_cell.length_b   1.000
_cell.length_c   1.000
_cell.angle_alpha   90.00
_cell.angle_beta   90.00
_cell.angle_gamma   90.00
#
_symmetry.space_group_name_H-M   'P 1'
#
loop_
_entity.id
_entity.type
_entity.pdbx_description
1 polymer ?
#
loop_
_entity_poly.entity_id
_entity_poly.type
_entity_poly.pdbx_seq_one_letter_code
_entity_poly.pdbx_strand_id
1 'polypeptide(L)'
;MNKYDFIASFQHNLDVNALSCTINASLDLFNVETIDKISQRFRSMLHQLFTPVDDEMNKSIYEISLTLPNERLLMQSMNNTKVTFNSSTCIHHEFVYQVMKHPQKLAVELDEQSLTYAELLYYVQVLSLHLINKYIVIPGEIICQCVERSLSMVIGTLSIIMTGSVYCPLSLRDPPQRLQALVNQTQSRLVLIHASTPAIFSPDNATLNIDYVICLEERLSKINLNKLSNISVTPESVVFVIFTSGSTGIPKA
;
A
#
# COMPACT_ATOMS: atom_id res chain seq x y z
N MET A 1 46.36 13.54 -19.53
CA MET A 1 45.22 13.11 -18.69
C MET A 1 44.96 14.19 -17.67
N ASN A 2 43.76 14.75 -17.63
CA ASN A 2 43.37 15.71 -16.59
C ASN A 2 43.30 14.96 -15.25
N LYS A 3 43.83 15.55 -14.18
CA LYS A 3 43.90 14.90 -12.85
C LYS A 3 42.54 14.87 -12.13
N TYR A 4 41.53 15.56 -12.67
CA TYR A 4 40.23 15.80 -12.06
C TYR A 4 39.10 15.47 -13.03
N ASP A 5 37.97 15.03 -12.49
CA ASP A 5 36.76 14.70 -13.26
C ASP A 5 36.17 15.93 -13.96
N PHE A 6 36.15 17.07 -13.28
CA PHE A 6 35.91 18.38 -13.88
C PHE A 6 36.60 19.50 -13.10
N ILE A 7 36.82 20.64 -13.75
CA ILE A 7 37.39 21.87 -13.20
C ILE A 7 36.53 23.04 -13.65
N ALA A 8 36.04 23.84 -12.70
CA ALA A 8 35.42 25.14 -12.96
C ALA A 8 36.43 26.26 -12.69
N SER A 9 36.69 27.11 -13.68
CA SER A 9 37.63 28.23 -13.58
C SER A 9 36.89 29.56 -13.75
N PHE A 10 37.03 30.45 -12.77
CA PHE A 10 36.38 31.76 -12.76
C PHE A 10 37.35 32.86 -13.13
N GLN A 11 36.92 33.78 -13.99
CA GLN A 11 37.69 34.96 -14.37
C GLN A 11 36.80 36.19 -14.29
N HIS A 12 37.25 37.23 -13.59
CA HIS A 12 36.60 38.53 -13.50
C HIS A 12 37.30 39.51 -14.44
N ASN A 13 36.58 40.00 -15.44
CA ASN A 13 37.03 41.08 -16.28
C ASN A 13 36.58 42.41 -15.66
N LEU A 14 37.53 43.21 -15.17
CA LEU A 14 37.28 44.48 -14.49
C LEU A 14 36.81 45.58 -15.45
N ASP A 15 37.26 45.56 -16.70
CA ASP A 15 36.95 46.60 -17.69
C ASP A 15 35.47 46.62 -18.07
N VAL A 16 34.85 45.44 -18.14
CA VAL A 16 33.40 45.27 -18.41
C VAL A 16 32.61 44.81 -17.19
N ASN A 17 33.26 44.72 -16.03
CA ASN A 17 32.72 44.19 -14.78
C ASN A 17 31.92 42.89 -14.95
N ALA A 18 32.51 41.91 -15.64
CA ALA A 18 31.85 40.64 -15.96
C ALA A 18 32.58 39.45 -15.34
N LEU A 19 31.83 38.55 -14.69
CA LEU A 19 32.33 37.26 -14.22
C LEU A 19 32.04 36.18 -15.27
N SER A 20 33.07 35.46 -15.68
CA SER A 20 32.96 34.30 -16.57
C SER A 20 33.39 33.03 -15.86
N CYS A 21 32.80 31.90 -16.24
CA CYS A 21 33.15 30.58 -15.74
C CYS A 21 33.37 29.64 -16.92
N THR A 22 34.48 28.92 -16.92
CA THR A 22 34.77 27.85 -17.88
C THR A 22 34.80 26.52 -17.15
N ILE A 23 34.04 25.53 -17.65
CA ILE A 23 34.04 24.17 -17.11
C ILE A 23 34.76 23.24 -18.08
N ASN A 24 35.87 22.66 -17.63
CA ASN A 24 36.59 21.59 -18.32
C ASN A 24 36.26 20.26 -17.66
N ALA A 25 35.69 19.31 -18.39
CA ALA A 25 35.26 18.02 -17.83
C ALA A 25 35.78 16.83 -18.66
N SER A 26 35.96 15.69 -18.00
CA SER A 26 36.33 14.43 -18.66
C SER A 26 35.18 13.88 -19.51
N LEU A 27 35.45 13.61 -20.80
CA LEU A 27 34.45 13.00 -21.69
C LEU A 27 34.16 11.53 -21.36
N ASP A 28 35.03 10.88 -20.57
CA ASP A 28 34.79 9.52 -20.08
C ASP A 28 33.65 9.47 -19.05
N LEU A 29 33.32 10.62 -18.44
CA LEU A 29 32.32 10.74 -17.37
C LEU A 29 31.14 11.64 -17.74
N PHE A 30 31.34 12.63 -18.61
CA PHE A 30 30.34 13.63 -18.92
C PHE A 30 30.14 13.81 -20.42
N ASN A 31 28.87 13.88 -20.84
CA ASN A 31 28.53 14.42 -22.15
C ASN A 31 28.28 15.94 -22.07
N VAL A 32 28.21 16.59 -23.22
CA VAL A 32 28.03 18.05 -23.33
C VAL A 32 26.73 18.51 -22.67
N GLU A 33 25.63 17.76 -22.83
CA GLU A 33 24.34 18.08 -22.24
C GLU A 33 24.38 18.06 -20.70
N THR A 34 25.12 17.13 -20.11
CA THR A 34 25.31 17.06 -18.66
C THR A 34 26.06 18.27 -18.13
N ILE A 35 27.15 18.68 -18.79
CA ILE A 35 27.92 19.88 -18.39
C ILE A 35 27.11 21.16 -18.60
N ASP A 36 26.32 21.24 -19.67
CA ASP A 36 25.41 22.36 -19.89
C ASP A 36 24.37 22.46 -18.76
N LYS A 37 23.71 21.35 -18.40
CA LYS A 37 22.78 21.32 -17.26
C LYS A 37 23.47 21.72 -15.95
N ILE A 38 24.66 21.20 -15.66
CA ILE A 38 25.43 21.60 -14.46
C ILE A 38 25.71 23.10 -14.45
N SER A 39 26.09 23.67 -15.60
CA SER A 39 26.33 25.11 -15.76
C SER A 39 25.06 25.92 -15.50
N GLN A 40 23.92 25.49 -16.05
CA GLN A 40 22.62 26.12 -15.82
C GLN A 40 22.21 26.06 -14.34
N ARG A 41 22.41 24.92 -13.66
CA ARG A 41 22.12 24.77 -12.23
C ARG A 41 22.99 25.70 -11.39
N PHE A 42 24.29 25.74 -11.66
CA PHE A 42 25.23 26.60 -10.95
C PHE A 42 24.88 28.08 -11.12
N ARG A 43 24.51 28.49 -12.34
CA ARG A 43 24.01 29.85 -12.60
C ARG A 43 22.72 30.15 -11.84
N SER A 44 21.77 29.21 -11.81
CA SER A 44 20.52 29.36 -11.05
C SER A 44 20.78 29.50 -9.55
N MET A 45 21.73 28.73 -9.01
CA MET A 45 22.16 28.81 -7.62
C MET A 45 22.75 30.19 -7.29
N LEU A 46 23.67 30.70 -8.12
CA LEU A 46 24.25 32.04 -7.93
C LEU A 46 23.16 33.13 -7.97
N HIS A 47 22.23 33.05 -8.91
CA HIS A 47 21.10 33.98 -8.96
C HIS A 47 20.26 33.94 -7.69
N GLN A 48 19.96 32.75 -7.16
CA GLN A 48 19.18 32.61 -5.92
C GLN A 48 19.92 33.07 -4.67
N LEU A 49 21.26 33.04 -4.67
CA LEU A 49 22.10 33.48 -3.56
C LEU A 49 22.33 34.99 -3.53
N PHE A 50 22.48 35.60 -4.70
CA PHE A 50 22.94 36.98 -4.83
C PHE A 50 21.86 37.94 -5.37
N THR A 51 20.65 37.45 -5.67
CA THR A 51 19.49 38.34 -5.93
C THR A 51 18.90 38.76 -4.58
N PRO A 52 18.88 40.07 -4.26
CA PRO A 52 18.31 40.54 -3.01
C PRO A 52 16.81 40.23 -2.96
N VAL A 53 16.39 39.54 -1.92
CA VAL A 53 14.97 39.42 -1.56
C VAL A 53 14.90 40.02 -0.17
N ASP A 54 14.67 41.34 -0.13
CA ASP A 54 14.73 42.22 1.04
C ASP A 54 16.14 42.42 1.65
N ASP A 55 16.34 43.50 2.41
CA ASP A 55 17.62 43.98 2.97
C ASP A 55 18.33 43.00 3.94
N GLU A 56 17.88 41.75 4.03
CA GLU A 56 18.47 40.70 4.85
C GLU A 56 18.95 39.52 4.00
N MET A 57 20.27 39.34 3.97
CA MET A 57 20.95 38.19 3.37
C MET A 57 20.87 36.95 4.28
N ASN A 58 19.64 36.55 4.67
CA ASN A 58 19.36 35.48 5.63
C ASN A 58 18.73 34.22 5.02
N LYS A 59 18.84 34.03 3.70
CA LYS A 59 18.28 32.85 3.04
C LYS A 59 19.08 31.58 3.38
N SER A 60 18.39 30.57 3.89
CA SER A 60 18.98 29.27 4.21
C SER A 60 19.47 28.57 2.94
N ILE A 61 20.65 27.94 3.00
CA ILE A 61 21.19 27.15 1.87
C ILE A 61 20.27 25.99 1.47
N TYR A 62 19.43 25.50 2.38
CA TYR A 62 18.46 24.43 2.13
C TYR A 62 17.28 24.88 1.23
N GLU A 63 17.10 26.18 1.03
CA GLU A 63 16.03 26.74 0.19
C GLU A 63 16.47 27.00 -1.26
N ILE A 64 17.74 26.72 -1.59
CA ILE A 64 18.25 26.91 -2.94
C ILE A 64 17.87 25.71 -3.79
N SER A 65 17.05 25.96 -4.81
CA SER A 65 16.65 24.90 -5.74
C SER A 65 17.66 24.77 -6.87
N LEU A 66 18.17 23.55 -7.07
CA LEU A 66 18.96 23.21 -8.26
C LEU A 66 18.09 22.73 -9.42
N THR A 67 16.78 22.56 -9.23
CA THR A 67 15.86 22.06 -10.27
C THR A 67 15.70 23.12 -11.37
N LEU A 68 15.89 22.71 -12.62
CA LEU A 68 15.72 23.60 -13.77
C LEU A 68 14.23 23.75 -14.13
N PRO A 69 13.82 24.86 -14.78
CA PRO A 69 12.41 25.09 -15.12
C PRO A 69 11.78 23.97 -15.96
N ASN A 70 12.50 23.43 -16.94
CA ASN A 70 12.06 22.31 -17.77
C ASN A 70 11.89 21.00 -16.96
N GLU A 71 12.74 20.76 -15.97
CA GLU A 71 12.62 19.60 -15.09
C GLU A 71 11.41 19.72 -14.17
N ARG A 72 11.11 20.93 -13.68
CA ARG A 72 9.89 21.18 -12.92
C ARG A 72 8.64 20.89 -13.76
N LEU A 73 8.63 21.28 -15.04
CA LEU A 73 7.54 20.92 -15.97
C LEU A 73 7.46 19.41 -16.20
N LEU A 74 8.60 18.74 -16.36
CA LEU A 74 8.65 17.28 -16.49
C LEU A 74 8.08 16.59 -15.25
N MET A 75 8.50 16.99 -14.05
CA MET A 75 7.99 16.47 -12.78
C MET A 75 6.48 16.70 -12.65
N GLN A 76 5.99 17.88 -13.02
CA GLN A 76 4.55 18.16 -13.04
C GLN A 76 3.80 17.25 -14.01
N SER A 77 4.34 17.03 -15.20
CA SER A 77 3.72 16.16 -16.22
C SER A 77 3.69 14.69 -15.78
N MET A 78 4.78 14.20 -15.17
CA MET A 78 4.88 12.84 -14.64
C MET A 78 3.97 12.63 -13.43
N ASN A 79 3.78 13.67 -12.61
CA ASN A 79 2.91 13.63 -11.43
C ASN A 79 1.45 14.03 -11.73
N ASN A 80 1.08 14.29 -12.99
CA ASN A 80 -0.30 14.58 -13.36
C ASN A 80 -1.14 13.30 -13.44
N THR A 81 -1.30 12.64 -12.29
CA THR A 81 -2.03 11.38 -12.13
C THR A 81 -3.45 11.58 -11.61
N LYS A 82 -3.95 12.83 -11.60
CA LYS A 82 -5.29 13.16 -11.13
C LYS A 82 -6.33 12.58 -12.09
N VAL A 83 -7.06 11.58 -11.61
CA VAL A 83 -8.21 10.99 -12.30
C VAL A 83 -9.44 11.17 -11.41
N THR A 84 -10.59 11.48 -12.00
CA THR A 84 -11.86 11.49 -11.29
C THR A 84 -12.26 10.04 -10.99
N PHE A 85 -12.16 9.66 -9.72
CA PHE A 85 -12.62 8.37 -9.22
C PHE A 85 -13.83 8.58 -8.31
N ASN A 86 -14.89 7.80 -8.50
CA ASN A 86 -16.05 7.86 -7.61
C ASN A 86 -15.70 7.15 -6.30
N SER A 87 -15.23 7.91 -5.32
CA SER A 87 -14.70 7.38 -4.06
C SER A 87 -15.77 7.14 -3.00
N SER A 88 -17.06 7.06 -3.36
CA SER A 88 -18.15 6.96 -2.38
C SER A 88 -18.49 5.52 -1.97
N THR A 89 -17.88 4.51 -2.58
CA THR A 89 -18.18 3.09 -2.34
C THR A 89 -16.97 2.32 -1.79
N CYS A 90 -17.24 1.38 -0.89
CA CYS A 90 -16.23 0.46 -0.39
C CYS A 90 -16.10 -0.78 -1.30
N ILE A 91 -14.95 -1.45 -1.26
CA ILE A 91 -14.65 -2.60 -2.14
C ILE A 91 -15.68 -3.74 -2.06
N HIS A 92 -16.28 -4.01 -0.90
CA HIS A 92 -17.31 -5.05 -0.76
C HIS A 92 -18.63 -4.65 -1.44
N HIS A 93 -18.93 -3.35 -1.56
CA HIS A 93 -20.07 -2.86 -2.35
C HIS A 93 -19.85 -3.10 -3.84
N GLU A 94 -18.65 -2.80 -4.33
CA GLU A 94 -18.28 -3.06 -5.73
C GLU A 94 -18.29 -4.56 -6.05
N PHE A 95 -17.83 -5.40 -5.12
CA PHE A 95 -17.93 -6.86 -5.24
C PHE A 95 -19.40 -7.31 -5.40
N VAL A 96 -20.29 -6.88 -4.50
CA VAL A 96 -21.72 -7.22 -4.58
C VAL A 96 -22.35 -6.68 -5.88
N TYR A 97 -21.98 -5.47 -6.32
CA TYR A 97 -22.44 -4.92 -7.59
C TYR A 97 -22.04 -5.80 -8.78
N GLN A 98 -20.80 -6.30 -8.83
CA GLN A 98 -20.36 -7.24 -9.87
C GLN A 98 -21.11 -8.57 -9.80
N VAL A 99 -21.38 -9.09 -8.59
CA VAL A 99 -22.16 -10.32 -8.42
C VAL A 99 -23.57 -10.17 -8.99
N MET A 100 -24.23 -9.05 -8.73
CA MET A 100 -25.56 -8.78 -9.27
C MET A 100 -25.57 -8.69 -10.80
N LYS A 101 -24.49 -8.15 -11.39
CA LYS A 101 -24.37 -7.99 -12.84
C LYS A 101 -24.00 -9.30 -13.56
N HIS A 102 -23.20 -10.15 -12.91
CA HIS A 102 -22.58 -11.32 -13.53
C HIS A 102 -22.60 -12.56 -12.62
N PRO A 103 -23.76 -12.99 -12.10
CA PRO A 103 -23.83 -14.00 -11.04
C PRO A 103 -23.25 -15.35 -11.46
N GLN A 104 -23.44 -15.76 -12.71
CA GLN A 104 -23.04 -17.06 -13.24
C GLN A 104 -21.63 -17.07 -13.87
N LYS A 105 -20.92 -15.94 -13.90
CA LYS A 105 -19.54 -15.92 -14.40
C LYS A 105 -18.61 -16.48 -13.34
N LEU A 106 -17.56 -17.18 -13.78
CA LEU A 106 -16.46 -17.59 -12.92
C LEU A 106 -15.81 -16.37 -12.28
N ALA A 107 -15.66 -16.41 -10.96
CA ALA A 107 -15.05 -15.36 -10.14
C ALA A 107 -13.67 -15.77 -9.63
N VAL A 108 -13.53 -17.03 -9.19
CA VAL A 108 -12.28 -17.59 -8.66
C VAL A 108 -12.11 -19.01 -9.18
N GLU A 109 -10.90 -19.35 -9.59
CA GLU A 109 -10.51 -20.67 -10.06
C GLU A 109 -9.14 -21.02 -9.48
N LEU A 110 -9.00 -22.25 -8.99
CA LEU A 110 -7.76 -22.84 -8.52
C LEU A 110 -7.78 -24.32 -8.86
N ASP A 111 -6.87 -24.73 -9.75
CA ASP A 111 -6.79 -26.09 -10.28
C ASP A 111 -8.14 -26.54 -10.86
N GLU A 112 -8.73 -27.63 -10.37
CA GLU A 112 -10.04 -28.15 -10.83
C GLU A 112 -11.23 -27.55 -10.06
N GLN A 113 -10.98 -26.63 -9.11
CA GLN A 113 -12.02 -26.00 -8.31
C GLN A 113 -12.32 -24.60 -8.82
N SER A 114 -13.60 -24.26 -8.89
CA SER A 114 -14.03 -22.93 -9.32
C SER A 114 -15.29 -22.48 -8.60
N LEU A 115 -15.44 -21.17 -8.42
CA LEU A 115 -16.65 -20.54 -7.92
C LEU A 115 -17.11 -19.46 -8.89
N THR A 116 -18.40 -19.47 -9.19
CA THR A 116 -19.06 -18.32 -9.80
C THR A 116 -19.17 -17.15 -8.82
N TYR A 117 -19.47 -15.96 -9.32
CA TYR A 117 -19.71 -14.79 -8.46
C TYR A 117 -20.82 -15.04 -7.42
N ALA A 118 -21.90 -15.70 -7.81
CA ALA A 118 -23.02 -16.00 -6.92
C ALA A 118 -22.61 -16.98 -5.80
N GLU A 119 -21.89 -18.06 -6.14
CA GLU A 119 -21.39 -19.03 -5.16
C GLU A 119 -20.36 -18.41 -4.22
N LEU A 120 -19.44 -17.61 -4.75
CA LEU A 120 -18.46 -16.89 -3.92
C LEU A 120 -19.15 -15.95 -2.93
N LEU A 121 -20.13 -15.15 -3.39
CA LEU A 121 -20.88 -14.26 -2.50
C LEU A 121 -21.62 -15.03 -1.41
N TYR A 122 -22.22 -16.18 -1.77
CA TYR A 122 -22.90 -17.03 -0.81
C TYR A 122 -21.97 -17.46 0.33
N TYR A 123 -20.81 -18.05 0.00
CA TYR A 123 -19.84 -18.48 1.02
C TYR A 123 -19.28 -17.31 1.83
N VAL A 124 -19.05 -16.17 1.17
CA VAL A 124 -18.59 -14.95 1.85
C VAL A 124 -19.62 -14.48 2.88
N GLN A 125 -20.90 -14.42 2.51
CA GLN A 125 -21.99 -14.00 3.40
C GLN A 125 -22.18 -14.97 4.57
N VAL A 126 -22.10 -16.28 4.30
CA VAL A 126 -22.15 -17.35 5.32
C VAL A 126 -21.08 -17.12 6.39
N LEU A 127 -19.81 -16.98 5.97
CA LEU A 127 -18.72 -16.79 6.90
C LEU A 127 -18.79 -15.43 7.59
N SER A 128 -19.11 -14.33 6.90
CA SER A 128 -19.27 -13.00 7.52
C SER A 128 -20.33 -13.00 8.62
N LEU A 129 -21.49 -13.62 8.38
CA LEU A 129 -22.53 -13.73 9.41
C LEU A 129 -22.10 -14.63 10.55
N HIS A 130 -21.34 -15.69 10.30
CA HIS A 130 -20.77 -16.50 11.36
C HIS A 130 -19.83 -15.68 12.25
N LEU A 131 -18.94 -14.88 11.65
CA LEU A 131 -18.04 -13.97 12.38
C LEU A 131 -18.82 -12.98 13.26
N ILE A 132 -19.83 -12.31 12.70
CA ILE A 132 -20.65 -11.34 13.45
C ILE A 132 -21.44 -12.02 14.57
N ASN A 133 -22.10 -13.14 14.29
CA ASN A 133 -23.03 -13.76 15.25
C ASN A 133 -22.31 -14.57 16.34
N LYS A 134 -21.24 -15.29 15.99
CA LYS A 134 -20.57 -16.21 16.91
C LYS A 134 -19.39 -15.57 17.63
N TYR A 135 -18.65 -14.70 16.94
CA TYR A 135 -17.44 -14.06 17.47
C TYR A 135 -17.65 -12.59 17.84
N ILE A 136 -18.85 -12.04 17.57
CA ILE A 136 -19.21 -10.65 17.90
C ILE A 136 -18.18 -9.68 17.30
N VAL A 137 -17.80 -9.96 16.05
CA VAL A 137 -16.88 -9.11 15.30
C VAL A 137 -17.53 -7.76 15.04
N ILE A 138 -16.76 -6.70 15.23
CA ILE A 138 -17.19 -5.31 14.97
C ILE A 138 -16.34 -4.67 13.86
N PRO A 139 -16.85 -3.63 13.19
CA PRO A 139 -16.07 -2.88 12.20
C PRO A 139 -14.78 -2.31 12.80
N GLY A 140 -13.70 -2.32 12.02
CA GLY A 140 -12.37 -1.84 12.41
C GLY A 140 -11.54 -2.85 13.24
N GLU A 141 -12.12 -3.94 13.71
CA GLU A 141 -11.35 -5.00 14.39
C GLU A 141 -10.42 -5.72 13.40
N ILE A 142 -9.18 -6.01 13.82
CA ILE A 142 -8.23 -6.77 13.00
C ILE A 142 -8.51 -8.27 13.16
N ILE A 143 -8.74 -8.96 12.04
CA ILE A 143 -8.82 -10.42 11.98
C ILE A 143 -7.61 -10.94 11.21
N CYS A 144 -6.80 -11.73 11.88
CA CYS A 144 -5.69 -12.41 11.23
C CYS A 144 -6.19 -13.61 10.42
N GLN A 145 -5.58 -13.87 9.27
CA GLN A 145 -5.85 -15.04 8.45
C GLN A 145 -4.54 -15.77 8.16
N CYS A 146 -4.39 -16.98 8.72
CA CYS A 146 -3.25 -17.86 8.52
C CYS A 146 -3.68 -19.08 7.69
N VAL A 147 -3.87 -18.83 6.40
CA VAL A 147 -4.45 -19.74 5.43
C VAL A 147 -3.59 -19.74 4.17
N GLU A 148 -3.24 -20.92 3.68
CA GLU A 148 -2.51 -21.08 2.43
C GLU A 148 -3.40 -20.77 1.21
N ARG A 149 -2.81 -20.74 0.02
CA ARG A 149 -3.51 -20.44 -1.23
C ARG A 149 -4.62 -21.47 -1.49
N SER A 150 -5.87 -21.04 -1.42
CA SER A 150 -7.08 -21.86 -1.60
C SER A 150 -8.27 -20.98 -1.98
N LEU A 151 -9.40 -21.58 -2.40
CA LEU A 151 -10.66 -20.84 -2.51
C LEU A 151 -11.09 -20.26 -1.15
N SER A 152 -10.87 -21.01 -0.07
CA SER A 152 -11.13 -20.61 1.32
C SER A 152 -10.33 -19.37 1.74
N MET A 153 -9.12 -19.18 1.19
CA MET A 153 -8.34 -17.96 1.39
C MET A 153 -9.10 -16.72 0.90
N VAL A 154 -9.67 -16.80 -0.31
CA VAL A 154 -10.42 -15.69 -0.93
C VAL A 154 -11.73 -15.46 -0.19
N ILE A 155 -12.45 -16.53 0.17
CA ILE A 155 -13.68 -16.46 0.97
C ILE A 155 -13.38 -15.77 2.32
N GLY A 156 -12.36 -16.22 3.05
CA GLY A 156 -11.95 -15.61 4.32
C GLY A 156 -11.64 -14.13 4.22
N THR A 157 -10.86 -13.73 3.21
CA THR A 157 -10.46 -12.34 3.02
C THR A 157 -11.67 -11.45 2.72
N LEU A 158 -12.52 -11.86 1.77
CA LEU A 158 -13.74 -11.12 1.45
C LEU A 158 -14.73 -11.10 2.62
N SER A 159 -14.81 -12.17 3.41
CA SER A 159 -15.69 -12.22 4.58
C SER A 159 -15.27 -11.26 5.67
N ILE A 160 -13.97 -11.15 5.97
CA ILE A 160 -13.42 -10.17 6.93
C ILE A 160 -13.73 -8.75 6.44
N ILE A 161 -13.50 -8.46 5.16
CA ILE A 161 -13.78 -7.13 4.60
C ILE A 161 -15.28 -6.84 4.65
N MET A 162 -16.12 -7.84 4.39
CA MET A 162 -17.57 -7.71 4.42
C MET A 162 -18.13 -7.55 5.83
N THR A 163 -17.39 -7.90 6.90
CA THR A 163 -17.76 -7.53 8.29
C THR A 163 -17.35 -6.09 8.66
N GLY A 164 -16.70 -5.37 7.73
CA GLY A 164 -16.09 -4.07 8.00
C GLY A 164 -14.81 -4.17 8.84
N SER A 165 -14.26 -5.37 8.98
CA SER A 165 -13.06 -5.66 9.75
C SER A 165 -11.80 -5.53 8.88
N VAL A 166 -10.66 -5.43 9.53
CA VAL A 166 -9.36 -5.23 8.89
C VAL A 166 -8.69 -6.58 8.67
N TYR A 167 -8.39 -6.89 7.42
CA TYR A 167 -7.70 -8.12 7.04
C TYR A 167 -6.20 -8.06 7.33
N CYS A 168 -5.67 -9.04 8.08
CA CYS A 168 -4.23 -9.19 8.30
C CYS A 168 -3.76 -10.58 7.83
N PRO A 169 -3.05 -10.70 6.69
CA PRO A 169 -2.50 -11.97 6.24
C PRO A 169 -1.34 -12.43 7.13
N LEU A 170 -1.30 -13.73 7.40
CA LEU A 170 -0.20 -14.42 8.08
C LEU A 170 0.29 -15.61 7.23
N SER A 171 1.61 -15.84 7.18
CA SER A 171 2.18 -16.93 6.39
C SER A 171 2.69 -18.06 7.28
N LEU A 172 2.21 -19.29 7.07
CA LEU A 172 2.76 -20.49 7.74
C LEU A 172 4.24 -20.77 7.44
N ARG A 173 4.85 -20.02 6.51
CA ARG A 173 6.29 -20.04 6.27
C ARG A 173 7.08 -19.33 7.37
N ASP A 174 6.45 -18.43 8.11
CA ASP A 174 7.05 -17.77 9.26
C ASP A 174 7.15 -18.72 10.46
N PRO A 175 8.19 -18.62 11.30
CA PRO A 175 8.28 -19.40 12.53
C PRO A 175 7.07 -19.16 13.46
N PRO A 176 6.60 -20.18 14.22
CA PRO A 176 5.45 -20.04 15.11
C PRO A 176 5.53 -18.86 16.08
N GLN A 177 6.72 -18.59 16.64
CA GLN A 177 6.93 -17.47 17.56
C GLN A 177 6.69 -16.11 16.88
N ARG A 178 7.07 -15.99 15.60
CA ARG A 178 6.83 -14.79 14.80
C ARG A 178 5.34 -14.61 14.51
N LEU A 179 4.64 -15.68 14.16
CA LEU A 179 3.20 -15.65 13.91
C LEU A 179 2.42 -15.22 15.16
N GLN A 180 2.73 -15.79 16.33
CA GLN A 180 2.11 -15.36 17.58
C GLN A 180 2.44 -13.91 17.93
N ALA A 181 3.68 -13.45 17.70
CA ALA A 181 4.05 -12.06 17.94
C ALA A 181 3.24 -11.09 17.07
N LEU A 182 2.98 -11.42 15.80
CA LEU A 182 2.15 -10.61 14.91
C LEU A 182 0.69 -10.59 15.34
N VAL A 183 0.13 -11.73 15.75
CA VAL A 183 -1.23 -11.80 16.33
C VAL A 183 -1.33 -10.94 17.59
N ASN A 184 -0.32 -10.97 18.46
CA ASN A 184 -0.28 -10.13 19.66
C ASN A 184 -0.18 -8.64 19.32
N GLN A 185 0.65 -8.28 18.34
CA GLN A 185 0.84 -6.88 17.92
C GLN A 185 -0.42 -6.29 17.27
N THR A 186 -1.18 -7.11 16.55
CA THR A 186 -2.49 -6.71 15.97
C THR A 186 -3.62 -6.69 17.00
N GLN A 187 -3.39 -7.24 18.20
CA GLN A 187 -4.43 -7.46 19.21
C GLN A 187 -5.61 -8.30 18.67
N SER A 188 -5.35 -9.12 17.65
CA SER A 188 -6.40 -9.90 17.00
C SER A 188 -6.91 -11.00 17.94
N ARG A 189 -8.21 -10.98 18.23
CA ARG A 189 -8.85 -12.00 19.08
C ARG A 189 -9.15 -13.29 18.32
N LEU A 190 -9.17 -13.23 16.99
CA LEU A 190 -9.60 -14.30 16.11
C LEU A 190 -8.62 -14.48 14.96
N VAL A 191 -8.17 -15.72 14.76
CA VAL A 191 -7.36 -16.11 13.60
C VAL A 191 -8.14 -17.11 12.74
N LEU A 192 -8.36 -16.77 11.48
CA LEU A 192 -8.89 -17.71 10.49
C LEU A 192 -7.78 -18.65 10.04
N ILE A 193 -8.07 -19.96 10.01
CA ILE A 193 -7.10 -21.02 9.70
C ILE A 193 -7.73 -22.08 8.79
N HIS A 194 -6.90 -23.00 8.30
CA HIS A 194 -7.35 -24.29 7.76
C HIS A 194 -7.36 -25.35 8.86
N ALA A 195 -8.05 -26.46 8.64
CA ALA A 195 -7.97 -27.64 9.53
C ALA A 195 -6.54 -28.19 9.67
N SER A 196 -5.73 -28.06 8.61
CA SER A 196 -4.33 -28.51 8.58
C SER A 196 -3.36 -27.56 9.27
N THR A 197 -3.79 -26.35 9.65
CA THR A 197 -2.94 -25.40 10.35
C THR A 197 -2.56 -25.97 11.72
N PRO A 198 -1.26 -26.12 12.05
CA PRO A 198 -0.85 -26.65 13.35
C PRO A 198 -1.32 -25.73 14.49
N ALA A 199 -1.51 -26.30 15.68
CA ALA A 199 -1.91 -25.56 16.88
C ALA A 199 -0.75 -24.68 17.41
N ILE A 200 -0.47 -23.57 16.71
CA ILE A 200 0.64 -22.64 17.00
C ILE A 200 0.20 -21.39 17.76
N PHE A 201 -1.08 -21.05 17.71
CA PHE A 201 -1.61 -19.84 18.33
C PHE A 201 -1.95 -20.07 19.81
N SER A 202 -1.81 -19.03 20.62
CA SER A 202 -2.16 -19.05 22.04
C SER A 202 -3.62 -19.47 22.25
N PRO A 203 -3.96 -20.22 23.31
CA PRO A 203 -5.35 -20.51 23.67
C PRO A 203 -6.22 -19.26 23.88
N ASP A 204 -5.60 -18.11 24.17
CA ASP A 204 -6.29 -16.82 24.32
C ASP A 204 -6.78 -16.24 22.99
N ASN A 205 -6.17 -16.66 21.86
CA ASN A 205 -6.62 -16.30 20.52
C ASN A 205 -7.54 -17.40 20.00
N ALA A 206 -8.79 -17.06 19.72
CA ALA A 206 -9.70 -18.00 19.09
C ALA A 206 -9.19 -18.34 17.69
N THR A 207 -9.27 -19.61 17.30
CA THR A 207 -9.00 -20.05 15.93
C THR A 207 -10.29 -20.55 15.29
N LEU A 208 -10.51 -20.21 14.02
CA LEU A 208 -11.67 -20.62 13.26
C LEU A 208 -11.23 -21.27 11.95
N ASN A 209 -11.56 -22.55 11.78
CA ASN A 209 -11.39 -23.23 10.51
C ASN A 209 -12.43 -22.71 9.49
N ILE A 210 -11.98 -22.12 8.40
CA ILE A 210 -12.85 -21.57 7.35
C ILE A 210 -13.71 -22.67 6.72
N ASP A 211 -13.10 -23.81 6.39
CA ASP A 211 -13.78 -24.91 5.69
C ASP A 211 -14.89 -25.53 6.55
N TYR A 212 -14.71 -25.52 7.87
CA TYR A 212 -15.75 -25.99 8.79
C TYR A 212 -17.01 -25.12 8.70
N VAL A 213 -16.88 -23.80 8.61
CA VAL A 213 -18.04 -22.89 8.49
C VAL A 213 -18.72 -23.05 7.14
N ILE A 214 -17.94 -23.20 6.08
CA ILE A 214 -18.44 -23.40 4.72
C ILE A 214 -19.25 -24.71 4.63
N CYS A 215 -18.74 -25.80 5.21
CA CYS A 215 -19.40 -27.11 5.20
C CYS A 215 -20.60 -27.24 6.14
N LEU A 216 -20.84 -26.30 7.05
CA LEU A 216 -22.04 -26.27 7.92
C LEU A 216 -23.32 -25.81 7.20
N GLU A 217 -23.27 -25.77 5.85
CA GLU A 217 -24.24 -25.30 4.86
C GLU A 217 -25.72 -25.60 5.19
N GLU A 218 -26.03 -26.77 5.75
CA GLU A 218 -27.40 -27.23 5.99
C GLU A 218 -28.18 -26.43 7.05
N ARG A 219 -27.53 -25.58 7.86
CA ARG A 219 -28.20 -24.86 8.97
C ARG A 219 -28.52 -23.39 8.73
N LEU A 220 -28.12 -22.83 7.59
CA LEU A 220 -28.23 -21.39 7.31
C LEU A 220 -29.40 -21.02 6.38
N SER A 221 -30.48 -21.79 6.38
CA SER A 221 -31.71 -21.56 5.59
C SER A 221 -32.47 -20.24 5.90
N LYS A 222 -31.92 -19.37 6.76
CA LYS A 222 -32.43 -18.01 7.06
C LYS A 222 -31.27 -17.03 7.35
N ILE A 223 -30.40 -16.81 6.36
CA ILE A 223 -29.38 -15.75 6.41
C ILE A 223 -30.09 -14.39 6.43
N ASN A 224 -30.07 -13.70 7.59
CA ASN A 224 -30.54 -12.33 7.68
C ASN A 224 -29.47 -11.38 7.10
N LEU A 225 -29.55 -11.15 5.80
CA LEU A 225 -28.63 -10.29 5.05
C LEU A 225 -28.65 -8.83 5.52
N ASN A 226 -29.71 -8.37 6.19
CA ASN A 226 -29.79 -6.99 6.68
C ASN A 226 -28.68 -6.65 7.67
N LYS A 227 -28.10 -7.64 8.37
CA LYS A 227 -26.95 -7.41 9.25
C LYS A 227 -25.70 -6.96 8.48
N LEU A 228 -25.49 -7.47 7.27
CA LEU A 228 -24.35 -7.08 6.44
C LEU A 228 -24.57 -5.71 5.80
N SER A 229 -25.81 -5.37 5.44
CA SER A 229 -26.17 -4.06 4.88
C SER A 229 -26.05 -2.90 5.89
N ASN A 230 -26.03 -3.19 7.19
CA ASN A 230 -25.97 -2.19 8.26
C ASN A 230 -24.56 -1.97 8.82
N ILE A 231 -23.53 -2.49 8.16
CA ILE A 231 -22.14 -2.34 8.61
C ILE A 231 -21.68 -0.92 8.29
N SER A 232 -21.39 -0.15 9.34
CA SER A 232 -20.97 1.25 9.21
C SER A 232 -19.48 1.35 8.90
N VAL A 233 -19.12 1.32 7.62
CA VAL A 233 -17.75 1.59 7.13
C VAL A 233 -17.77 2.58 5.97
N THR A 234 -16.71 3.36 5.85
CA THR A 234 -16.52 4.34 4.78
C THR A 234 -15.31 3.98 3.91
N PRO A 235 -15.15 4.58 2.72
CA PRO A 235 -13.98 4.39 1.87
C PRO A 235 -12.64 4.76 2.53
N GLU A 236 -12.65 5.57 3.58
CA GLU A 236 -11.49 5.93 4.40
C GLU A 236 -11.18 4.91 5.50
N SER A 237 -12.07 3.93 5.72
CA SER A 237 -11.85 2.88 6.71
C SER A 237 -10.71 1.96 6.28
N VAL A 238 -9.87 1.54 7.25
CA VAL A 238 -8.76 0.61 7.00
C VAL A 238 -9.33 -0.73 6.55
N VAL A 239 -8.79 -1.29 5.46
CA VAL A 239 -9.26 -2.57 4.88
C VAL A 239 -8.27 -3.71 5.12
N PHE A 240 -6.97 -3.42 5.15
CA PHE A 240 -5.94 -4.40 5.47
C PHE A 240 -4.78 -3.79 6.25
N VAL A 241 -4.05 -4.65 6.95
CA VAL A 241 -2.78 -4.36 7.64
C VAL A 241 -1.77 -5.39 7.15
N ILE A 242 -0.67 -4.94 6.55
CA ILE A 242 0.38 -5.81 6.01
C ILE A 242 1.68 -5.47 6.73
N PHE A 243 2.26 -6.47 7.39
CA PHE A 243 3.53 -6.30 8.08
C PHE A 243 4.71 -6.38 7.11
N THR A 244 5.64 -5.44 7.28
CA THR A 244 6.93 -5.43 6.59
C THR A 244 8.06 -5.69 7.58
N SER A 245 9.23 -6.12 7.07
CA SER A 245 10.43 -6.29 7.89
C SER A 245 10.85 -4.94 8.49
N GLY A 246 10.82 -4.82 9.80
CA GLY A 246 11.29 -3.62 10.48
C GLY A 246 12.81 -3.58 10.57
N SER A 247 13.41 -2.41 10.33
CA SER A 247 14.84 -2.14 10.53
C SER A 247 15.31 -2.36 11.97
N THR A 248 14.38 -2.33 12.94
CA THR A 248 14.61 -2.61 14.36
C THR A 248 14.47 -4.10 14.73
N GLY A 249 14.20 -4.97 13.75
CA GLY A 249 13.90 -6.39 13.96
C GLY A 249 12.45 -6.67 14.36
N ILE A 250 11.70 -5.65 14.81
CA ILE A 250 10.27 -5.75 15.12
C ILE A 250 9.46 -5.40 13.87
N PRO A 251 8.58 -6.30 13.38
CA PRO A 251 7.71 -6.00 12.24
C PRO A 251 6.85 -4.77 12.48
N LYS A 252 6.61 -4.00 11.41
CA LYS A 252 5.79 -2.78 11.44
C LYS A 252 4.75 -2.83 10.32
N ALA A 253 3.57 -2.30 10.62
CA ALA A 253 2.44 -2.19 9.73
C ALA A 253 1.77 -0.82 9.92
#